data_AF-A0A9X4ARF1-F1
#
_entry.id   AF-A0A9X4ARF1-F1
#
_cell.length_a   1.000
_cell.length_b   1.000
_cell.length_c   1.000
_cell.angle_alpha   90.00
_cell.angle_beta   90.00
_cell.angle_gamma   90.00
#
_symmetry.space_group_name_H-M   'P 1'
#
loop_
_entity.id
_entity.type
_entity.pdbx_description
1 polymer ?
#
loop_
_entity_poly.entity_id
_entity_poly.type
_entity_poly.pdbx_seq_one_letter_code
_entity_poly.pdbx_strand_id
1 'polypeptide(L)'
;MSKVSEQVQNQIRVSDKVVASARTHGTAVAEILAARAQEVQGPLTKATKASYLALFEALADGLARAASELGQAEEDLAAERADDIPVRASRDAAATALAALLGLLRRTIEDHMGAAALATYGLSTESPRVPAKLLQYTKTVARLLGEHPAVVVSPLGSTFNTAVAQQSVIKQSSQLDAAVGDDTREARELETALAARDRAAAAWSDAYQGTASTLEGLYRLAGYRDLAEKVRPTQRKLRGEDEGAEIEGTEPPKE
;
A
#
# COMPACT_ATOMS: atom_id res chain seq x y z
N MET A 1 12.75 -2.97 7.89
CA MET A 1 11.43 -3.52 8.27
C MET A 1 10.43 -2.39 8.18
N SER A 2 9.53 -2.44 7.20
CA SER A 2 8.45 -1.47 7.09
C SER A 2 7.50 -1.70 8.29
N LYS A 3 7.09 -0.62 8.96
CA LYS A 3 6.25 -0.71 10.15
C LYS A 3 4.79 -0.66 9.70
N VAL A 4 4.02 -1.68 10.06
CA VAL A 4 2.55 -1.64 10.05
C VAL A 4 2.09 -0.39 10.79
N SER A 5 1.11 0.33 10.23
CA SER A 5 0.53 1.51 10.87
C SER A 5 0.04 1.18 12.28
N GLU A 6 0.33 2.05 13.25
CA GLU A 6 -0.14 1.94 14.63
C GLU A 6 -1.66 1.83 14.71
N GLN A 7 -2.37 2.52 13.81
CA GLN A 7 -3.81 2.42 13.68
C GLN A 7 -4.26 0.98 13.37
N VAL A 8 -3.64 0.32 12.39
CA VAL A 8 -3.98 -1.05 12.00
C VAL A 8 -3.65 -2.03 13.12
N GLN A 9 -2.53 -1.84 13.81
CA GLN A 9 -2.19 -2.64 14.98
C GLN A 9 -3.25 -2.52 16.09
N ASN A 10 -3.78 -1.32 16.33
CA ASN A 10 -4.83 -1.11 17.32
C ASN A 10 -6.15 -1.78 16.88
N GLN A 11 -6.50 -1.71 15.60
CA GLN A 11 -7.67 -2.39 15.04
C GLN A 11 -7.58 -3.91 15.19
N ILE A 12 -6.41 -4.50 14.95
CA ILE A 12 -6.14 -5.93 15.18
C ILE A 12 -6.28 -6.25 16.68
N ARG A 13 -5.62 -5.49 17.57
CA ARG A 13 -5.70 -5.70 19.04
C ARG A 13 -7.14 -5.65 19.56
N VAL A 14 -7.93 -4.70 19.08
CA VAL A 14 -9.35 -4.58 19.45
C VAL A 14 -10.14 -5.80 18.96
N SER A 15 -9.84 -6.29 17.76
CA SER A 15 -10.49 -7.48 17.19
C SER A 15 -10.18 -8.73 18.00
N ASP A 16 -8.91 -8.93 18.36
CA ASP A 16 -8.47 -10.07 19.17
C ASP A 16 -9.20 -10.15 20.51
N LYS A 17 -9.51 -9.01 21.13
CA LYS A 17 -10.28 -8.97 22.39
C LYS A 17 -11.72 -9.40 22.21
N VAL A 18 -12.37 -8.96 21.14
CA VAL A 18 -13.74 -9.36 20.83
C VAL A 18 -13.80 -10.86 20.49
N VAL A 19 -12.85 -11.33 19.68
CA VAL A 19 -12.70 -12.76 19.34
C VAL A 19 -12.43 -13.60 20.58
N ALA A 20 -11.51 -13.18 21.44
CA ALA A 20 -11.21 -13.88 22.70
C ALA A 20 -12.44 -13.92 23.61
N SER A 21 -13.15 -12.79 23.78
CA SER A 21 -14.39 -12.76 24.57
C SER A 21 -15.44 -13.73 24.03
N ALA A 22 -15.64 -13.77 22.72
CA ALA A 22 -16.58 -14.69 22.07
C ALA A 22 -16.21 -16.15 22.33
N ARG A 23 -14.94 -16.51 22.19
CA ARG A 23 -14.44 -17.88 22.38
C ARG A 23 -14.46 -18.31 23.84
N THR A 24 -14.12 -17.42 24.78
CA THR A 24 -14.07 -17.73 26.21
C THR A 24 -15.47 -17.84 26.81
N HIS A 25 -16.38 -16.94 26.48
CA HIS A 25 -17.69 -16.85 27.13
C HIS A 25 -18.84 -17.45 26.30
N GLY A 26 -18.59 -17.78 25.03
CA GLY A 26 -19.61 -18.26 24.10
C GLY A 26 -20.36 -19.50 24.58
N THR A 27 -19.67 -20.48 25.17
CA THR A 27 -20.30 -21.71 25.67
C THR A 27 -21.28 -21.45 26.81
N ALA A 28 -20.89 -20.62 27.79
CA ALA A 28 -21.75 -20.29 28.93
C ALA A 28 -22.97 -19.46 28.50
N VAL A 29 -22.75 -18.48 27.60
CA VAL A 29 -23.82 -17.64 27.07
C VAL A 29 -24.79 -18.44 26.21
N ALA A 30 -24.27 -19.34 25.34
CA ALA A 30 -25.09 -20.21 24.50
C ALA A 30 -26.02 -21.12 25.32
N GLU A 31 -25.57 -21.58 26.48
CA GLU A 31 -26.37 -22.40 27.39
C GLU A 31 -27.56 -21.63 27.97
N ILE A 32 -27.32 -20.42 28.47
CA ILE A 32 -28.38 -19.55 29.00
C ILE A 32 -29.40 -19.19 27.93
N LEU A 33 -28.92 -18.81 26.73
CA LEU A 33 -29.80 -18.43 25.62
C LEU A 33 -30.65 -19.61 25.15
N ALA A 34 -30.08 -20.82 25.09
CA ALA A 34 -30.80 -22.04 24.74
C ALA A 34 -31.88 -22.40 25.77
N ALA A 35 -31.56 -22.31 27.07
CA ALA A 35 -32.52 -22.56 28.13
C ALA A 35 -33.70 -21.58 28.05
N ARG A 36 -33.42 -20.29 27.81
CA ARG A 36 -34.45 -19.26 27.63
C ARG A 36 -35.30 -19.50 26.37
N ALA A 37 -34.68 -19.93 25.28
CA ALA A 37 -35.41 -20.26 24.05
C ALA A 37 -36.35 -21.46 24.27
N GLN A 38 -35.90 -22.48 25.01
CA GLN A 38 -36.73 -23.63 25.37
C GLN A 38 -37.91 -23.24 26.27
N GLU A 39 -37.73 -22.31 27.20
CA GLU A 39 -38.81 -21.79 28.05
C GLU A 39 -39.89 -21.08 27.20
N VAL A 40 -39.48 -20.24 26.24
CA VAL A 40 -40.40 -19.41 25.46
C VAL A 40 -41.03 -20.17 24.29
N GLN A 41 -40.28 -21.04 23.62
CA GLN A 41 -40.69 -21.71 22.38
C GLN A 41 -41.03 -23.19 22.58
N GLY A 42 -40.75 -23.74 23.76
CA GLY A 42 -40.97 -25.15 24.09
C GLY A 42 -39.82 -26.08 23.66
N PRO A 43 -39.97 -27.40 23.92
CA PRO A 43 -38.90 -28.39 23.78
C PRO A 43 -38.50 -28.70 22.33
N LEU A 44 -39.29 -28.30 21.34
CA LEU A 44 -39.00 -28.52 19.91
C LEU A 44 -38.26 -27.34 19.26
N THR A 45 -37.78 -26.37 20.04
CA THR A 45 -37.05 -25.22 19.50
C THR A 45 -35.77 -25.64 18.76
N LYS A 46 -35.46 -24.93 17.67
CA LYS A 46 -34.19 -25.06 16.94
C LYS A 46 -33.07 -24.19 17.53
N ALA A 47 -33.39 -23.30 18.46
CA ALA A 47 -32.43 -22.42 19.13
C ALA A 47 -31.73 -23.17 20.27
N THR A 48 -30.95 -24.18 19.89
CA THR A 48 -30.21 -25.04 20.82
C THR A 48 -28.88 -24.40 21.24
N LYS A 49 -28.25 -24.94 22.29
CA LYS A 49 -26.88 -24.54 22.70
C LYS A 49 -25.90 -24.65 21.53
N ALA A 50 -26.00 -25.74 20.75
CA ALA A 50 -25.15 -25.94 19.57
C ALA A 50 -25.39 -24.86 18.50
N SER A 51 -26.65 -24.47 18.27
CA SER A 51 -27.00 -23.42 17.31
C SER A 51 -26.42 -22.06 17.72
N TYR A 52 -26.48 -21.71 19.00
CA TYR A 52 -25.87 -20.48 19.50
C TYR A 52 -24.35 -20.55 19.48
N LEU A 53 -23.73 -21.66 19.87
CA LEU A 53 -22.28 -21.81 19.85
C LEU A 53 -21.72 -21.67 18.42
N ALA A 54 -22.38 -22.28 17.44
CA ALA A 54 -22.02 -22.13 16.02
C ALA A 54 -22.09 -20.67 15.56
N LEU A 55 -23.06 -19.88 16.06
CA LEU A 55 -23.11 -18.44 15.79
C LEU A 55 -21.92 -17.69 16.41
N PHE A 56 -21.56 -17.98 17.67
CA PHE A 56 -20.39 -17.37 18.32
C PHE A 56 -19.09 -17.69 17.57
N GLU A 57 -18.91 -18.94 17.15
CA GLU A 57 -17.75 -19.40 16.36
C GLU A 57 -17.70 -18.67 15.01
N ALA A 58 -18.82 -18.65 14.27
CA ALA A 58 -18.88 -17.98 12.96
C ALA A 58 -18.57 -16.47 13.05
N LEU A 59 -19.07 -15.79 14.08
CA LEU A 59 -18.79 -14.38 14.35
C LEU A 59 -17.30 -14.16 14.69
N ALA A 60 -16.75 -14.97 15.59
CA ALA A 60 -15.35 -14.88 16.00
C ALA A 60 -14.39 -15.14 14.83
N ASP A 61 -14.65 -16.19 14.04
CA ASP A 61 -13.80 -16.57 12.91
C ASP A 61 -13.92 -15.56 11.76
N GLY A 62 -15.11 -15.02 11.53
CA GLY A 62 -15.34 -13.95 10.56
C GLY A 62 -14.53 -12.69 10.87
N LEU A 63 -14.56 -12.23 12.14
CA LEU A 63 -13.77 -11.08 12.57
C LEU A 63 -12.27 -11.37 12.56
N ALA A 64 -11.83 -12.54 13.04
CA ALA A 64 -10.42 -12.93 13.04
C ALA A 64 -9.85 -12.97 11.62
N ARG A 65 -10.60 -13.51 10.65
CA ARG A 65 -10.22 -13.51 9.24
C ARG A 65 -10.08 -12.09 8.70
N ALA A 66 -11.07 -11.23 8.92
CA ALA A 66 -11.02 -9.85 8.43
C ALA A 66 -9.85 -9.04 9.04
N ALA A 67 -9.54 -9.25 10.32
CA ALA A 67 -8.38 -8.64 10.97
C ALA A 67 -7.05 -9.14 10.39
N SER A 68 -6.95 -10.44 10.10
CA SER A 68 -5.78 -11.02 9.44
C SER A 68 -5.58 -10.50 8.02
N GLU A 69 -6.66 -10.38 7.24
CA GLU A 69 -6.64 -9.83 5.87
C GLU A 69 -6.21 -8.36 5.87
N LEU A 70 -6.68 -7.57 6.84
CA LEU A 70 -6.24 -6.19 7.02
C LEU A 70 -4.74 -6.10 7.38
N GLY A 71 -4.27 -6.95 8.31
CA GLY A 71 -2.86 -7.01 8.67
C GLY A 71 -1.96 -7.33 7.48
N GLN A 72 -2.31 -8.37 6.71
CA GLN A 72 -1.56 -8.76 5.52
C GLN A 72 -1.52 -7.63 4.47
N ALA A 73 -2.66 -7.00 4.19
CA ALA A 73 -2.72 -5.93 3.19
C ALA A 73 -1.92 -4.68 3.60
N GLU A 74 -1.81 -4.40 4.90
CA GLU A 74 -0.96 -3.32 5.41
C GLU A 74 0.54 -3.69 5.32
N GLU A 75 0.91 -4.94 5.60
CA GLU A 75 2.28 -5.43 5.41
C GLU A 75 2.71 -5.37 3.94
N ASP A 76 1.85 -5.82 3.03
CA ASP A 76 2.08 -5.78 1.58
C ASP A 76 2.28 -4.33 1.12
N LEU A 77 1.37 -3.41 1.48
CA LEU A 77 1.51 -1.98 1.17
C LEU A 77 2.82 -1.38 1.71
N ALA A 78 3.23 -1.80 2.91
CA ALA A 78 4.44 -1.32 3.54
C ALA A 78 5.70 -1.88 2.85
N ALA A 79 5.64 -3.09 2.30
CA ALA A 79 6.70 -3.68 1.47
C ALA A 79 6.84 -2.91 0.14
N GLU A 80 5.74 -2.70 -0.58
CA GLU A 80 5.74 -1.93 -1.85
C GLU A 80 6.36 -0.54 -1.68
N ARG A 81 6.03 0.16 -0.58
CA ARG A 81 6.61 1.49 -0.28
C ARG A 81 8.12 1.45 -0.03
N ALA A 82 8.65 0.34 0.46
CA ALA A 82 10.08 0.20 0.72
C ALA A 82 10.87 0.01 -0.59
N ASP A 83 10.29 -0.68 -1.56
CA ASP A 83 10.92 -1.02 -2.84
C ASP A 83 10.92 0.16 -3.83
N ASP A 84 9.99 1.10 -3.66
CA ASP A 84 9.89 2.33 -4.47
C ASP A 84 11.12 3.27 -4.33
N ILE A 85 11.80 3.30 -3.18
CA ILE A 85 12.94 4.21 -2.94
C ILE A 85 14.12 3.91 -3.90
N PRO A 86 14.64 2.67 -4.00
CA PRO A 86 15.66 2.30 -4.99
C PRO A 86 15.28 2.64 -6.44
N VAL A 87 14.02 2.44 -6.83
CA VAL A 87 13.56 2.67 -8.21
C VAL A 87 13.58 4.16 -8.54
N ARG A 88 13.06 5.02 -7.64
CA ARG A 88 13.15 6.47 -7.79
C ARG A 88 14.60 6.97 -7.83
N ALA A 89 15.46 6.41 -6.98
CA ALA A 89 16.89 6.75 -6.99
C ALA A 89 17.58 6.36 -8.30
N SER A 90 17.25 5.19 -8.85
CA SER A 90 17.76 4.72 -10.16
C SER A 90 17.32 5.64 -11.30
N ARG A 91 16.04 6.02 -11.34
CA ARG A 91 15.49 6.97 -12.32
C ARG A 91 16.19 8.33 -12.25
N ASP A 92 16.36 8.87 -11.05
CA ASP A 92 16.96 10.19 -10.84
C ASP A 92 18.46 10.18 -11.18
N ALA A 93 19.17 9.09 -10.89
CA ALA A 93 20.56 8.90 -11.30
C ALA A 93 20.68 8.83 -12.83
N ALA A 94 19.80 8.07 -13.51
CA ALA A 94 19.78 7.98 -14.97
C ALA A 94 19.45 9.33 -15.63
N ALA A 95 18.50 10.08 -15.07
CA ALA A 95 18.14 11.41 -15.54
C ALA A 95 19.30 12.41 -15.39
N THR A 96 19.98 12.36 -14.25
CA THR A 96 21.16 13.19 -13.98
C THR A 96 22.29 12.89 -14.94
N ALA A 97 22.58 11.60 -15.17
CA ALA A 97 23.61 11.18 -16.12
C ALA A 97 23.30 11.66 -17.54
N LEU A 98 22.05 11.53 -17.99
CA LEU A 98 21.62 11.96 -19.31
C LEU A 98 21.67 13.48 -19.47
N ALA A 99 21.21 14.24 -18.47
CA ALA A 99 21.31 15.70 -18.49
C ALA A 99 22.78 16.17 -18.56
N ALA A 100 23.68 15.52 -17.81
CA ALA A 100 25.11 15.81 -17.87
C ALA A 100 25.70 15.52 -19.26
N LEU A 101 25.31 14.41 -19.90
CA LEU A 101 25.73 14.07 -21.26
C LEU A 101 25.25 15.11 -22.28
N LEU A 102 23.99 15.57 -22.19
CA LEU A 102 23.46 16.61 -23.09
C LEU A 102 24.16 17.95 -22.88
N GLY A 103 24.50 18.31 -21.64
CA GLY A 103 25.28 19.51 -21.34
C GLY A 103 26.72 19.43 -21.86
N LEU A 104 27.34 18.25 -21.82
CA LEU A 104 28.62 18.00 -22.48
C LEU A 104 28.49 18.11 -24.00
N LEU A 105 27.49 17.45 -24.59
CA LEU A 105 27.24 17.46 -26.03
C LEU A 105 27.01 18.88 -26.57
N ARG A 106 26.23 19.70 -25.86
CA ARG A 106 26.00 21.11 -26.22
C ARG A 106 27.31 21.88 -26.31
N ARG A 107 28.15 21.80 -25.27
CA ARG A 107 29.46 22.46 -25.25
C ARG A 107 30.35 21.97 -26.39
N THR A 108 30.43 20.65 -26.60
CA THR A 108 31.27 20.08 -27.67
C THR A 108 30.84 20.51 -29.07
N ILE A 109 29.52 20.58 -29.33
CA ILE A 109 28.98 21.07 -30.62
C ILE A 109 29.28 22.56 -30.78
N GLU A 110 29.09 23.36 -29.73
CA GLU A 110 29.41 24.78 -29.77
C GLU A 110 30.91 25.02 -30.04
N ASP A 111 31.79 24.24 -29.41
CA ASP A 111 33.24 24.33 -29.58
C ASP A 111 33.71 23.92 -30.98
N HIS A 112 33.15 22.86 -31.57
CA HIS A 112 33.59 22.33 -32.87
C HIS A 112 32.84 22.93 -34.07
N MET A 113 31.57 23.30 -33.91
CA MET A 113 30.66 23.64 -35.01
C MET A 113 30.03 25.04 -34.86
N GLY A 114 30.29 25.72 -33.73
CA GLY A 114 29.74 27.03 -33.43
C GLY A 114 28.31 26.99 -32.88
N ALA A 115 27.90 28.09 -32.23
CA ALA A 115 26.60 28.20 -31.58
C ALA A 115 25.39 28.01 -32.53
N ALA A 116 25.54 28.37 -33.82
CA ALA A 116 24.48 28.18 -34.81
C ALA A 116 24.14 26.69 -35.04
N ALA A 117 25.10 25.79 -34.88
CA ALA A 117 24.89 24.35 -35.06
C ALA A 117 24.02 23.75 -33.94
N LEU A 118 23.88 24.39 -32.78
CA LEU A 118 23.00 23.92 -31.71
C LEU A 118 21.54 23.82 -32.16
N ALA A 119 21.08 24.74 -33.03
CA ALA A 119 19.72 24.70 -33.57
C ALA A 119 19.50 23.47 -34.47
N THR A 120 20.50 23.09 -35.27
CA THR A 120 20.46 21.91 -36.15
C THR A 120 20.27 20.61 -35.37
N TYR A 121 20.82 20.52 -34.17
CA TYR A 121 20.73 19.33 -33.31
C TYR A 121 19.66 19.42 -32.22
N GLY A 122 18.83 20.46 -32.21
CA GLY A 122 17.76 20.64 -31.22
C GLY A 122 18.26 21.01 -29.81
N LEU A 123 19.49 21.50 -29.69
CA LEU A 123 20.17 21.85 -28.43
C LEU A 123 20.14 23.35 -28.13
N SER A 124 19.27 24.12 -28.78
CA SER A 124 19.15 25.57 -28.57
C SER A 124 18.53 25.94 -27.23
N THR A 125 17.57 25.16 -26.75
CA THR A 125 16.89 25.37 -25.46
C THR A 125 17.58 24.63 -24.30
N GLU A 126 17.31 25.04 -23.06
CA GLU A 126 17.76 24.29 -21.88
C GLU A 126 17.08 22.91 -21.84
N SER A 127 17.81 21.89 -21.39
CA SER A 127 17.27 20.53 -21.26
C SER A 127 16.20 20.47 -20.17
N PRO A 128 15.06 19.79 -20.40
CA PRO A 128 14.03 19.63 -19.38
C PRO A 128 14.55 18.90 -18.13
N ARG A 129 14.07 19.29 -16.95
CA ARG A 129 14.44 18.63 -15.67
C ARG A 129 13.55 17.44 -15.30
N VAL A 130 12.37 17.35 -15.90
CA VAL A 130 11.44 16.24 -15.66
C VAL A 130 11.91 15.02 -16.45
N PRO A 131 12.17 13.85 -15.83
CA PRO A 131 12.73 12.67 -16.49
C PRO A 131 12.02 12.27 -17.80
N ALA A 132 10.69 12.20 -17.80
CA ALA A 132 9.92 11.87 -18.99
C ALA A 132 10.06 12.91 -20.12
N LYS A 133 10.12 14.20 -19.78
CA LYS A 133 10.33 15.28 -20.76
C LYS A 133 11.77 15.29 -21.29
N LEU A 134 12.74 15.00 -20.42
CA LEU A 134 14.15 14.86 -20.78
C LEU A 134 14.34 13.72 -21.77
N LEU A 135 13.68 12.58 -21.55
CA LEU A 135 13.68 11.44 -22.45
C LEU A 135 13.11 11.80 -23.84
N GLN A 136 11.95 12.47 -23.89
CA GLN A 136 11.36 12.90 -25.16
C GLN A 136 12.27 13.89 -25.90
N TYR A 137 12.84 14.85 -25.19
CA TYR A 137 13.80 15.81 -25.73
C TYR A 137 15.04 15.09 -26.31
N THR A 138 15.56 14.11 -25.58
CA THR A 138 16.74 13.32 -25.98
C THR A 138 16.48 12.49 -27.23
N LYS A 139 15.28 11.89 -27.36
CA LYS A 139 14.88 11.16 -28.58
C LYS A 139 14.94 12.07 -29.81
N THR A 140 14.52 13.34 -29.68
CA THR A 140 14.65 14.33 -30.76
C THR A 140 16.11 14.67 -31.07
N VAL A 141 16.95 14.90 -30.05
CA VAL A 141 18.39 15.18 -30.24
C VAL A 141 19.10 14.01 -30.94
N ALA A 142 18.85 12.77 -30.48
CA ALA A 142 19.43 11.56 -31.08
C ALA A 142 18.99 11.38 -32.54
N ARG A 143 17.74 11.69 -32.87
CA ARG A 143 17.25 11.66 -34.25
C ARG A 143 18.00 12.69 -35.12
N LEU A 144 18.10 13.94 -34.67
CA LEU A 144 18.76 15.02 -35.42
C LEU A 144 20.27 14.77 -35.60
N LEU A 145 20.95 14.18 -34.61
CA LEU A 145 22.35 13.77 -34.74
C LEU A 145 22.56 12.73 -35.86
N GLY A 146 21.58 11.85 -36.06
CA GLY A 146 21.59 10.84 -37.13
C GLY A 146 21.18 11.39 -38.49
N GLU A 147 20.25 12.35 -38.54
CA GLU A 147 19.82 13.02 -39.77
C GLU A 147 20.89 13.98 -40.32
N HIS A 148 21.74 14.53 -39.45
CA HIS A 148 22.81 15.47 -39.81
C HIS A 148 24.19 14.95 -39.37
N PRO A 149 24.71 13.88 -39.99
CA PRO A 149 26.00 13.32 -39.64
C PRO A 149 27.14 14.28 -40.01
N ALA A 150 28.07 14.49 -39.08
CA ALA A 150 29.22 15.35 -39.26
C ALA A 150 30.43 14.79 -38.51
N VAL A 151 31.61 14.97 -39.12
CA VAL A 151 32.90 14.71 -38.50
C VAL A 151 33.72 15.98 -38.62
N VAL A 152 34.09 16.57 -37.49
CA VAL A 152 34.78 17.85 -37.44
C VAL A 152 36.07 17.70 -36.64
N VAL A 153 37.17 18.16 -37.23
CA VAL A 153 38.48 18.22 -36.59
C VAL A 153 38.75 19.67 -36.19
N SER A 154 39.02 19.90 -34.90
CA SER A 154 39.33 21.23 -34.39
C SER A 154 40.75 21.67 -34.80
N PRO A 155 41.05 22.98 -34.78
CA PRO A 155 42.41 23.48 -35.03
C PRO A 155 43.46 22.93 -34.05
N LEU A 156 43.03 22.45 -32.88
CA LEU A 156 43.87 21.84 -31.84
C LEU A 156 43.98 20.32 -31.99
N GLY A 157 43.40 19.73 -33.05
CA GLY A 157 43.50 18.32 -33.38
C GLY A 157 42.47 17.39 -32.72
N SER A 158 41.52 17.90 -31.93
CA SER A 158 40.42 17.08 -31.40
C SER A 158 39.41 16.76 -32.49
N THR A 159 38.85 15.55 -32.50
CA THR A 159 37.83 15.13 -33.46
C THR A 159 36.49 14.94 -32.77
N PHE A 160 35.44 15.56 -33.29
CA PHE A 160 34.06 15.32 -32.89
C PHE A 160 33.30 14.59 -34.00
N ASN A 161 32.63 13.49 -33.65
CA ASN A 161 31.84 12.68 -34.56
C ASN A 161 30.41 12.58 -34.03
N THR A 162 29.44 13.13 -34.77
CA THR A 162 28.04 13.18 -34.33
C THR A 162 27.40 11.79 -34.30
N ALA A 163 27.86 10.82 -35.11
CA ALA A 163 27.37 9.44 -35.06
C ALA A 163 27.80 8.73 -33.77
N VAL A 164 29.02 8.98 -33.29
CA VAL A 164 29.50 8.45 -32.00
C VAL A 164 28.75 9.12 -30.84
N ALA A 165 28.51 10.42 -30.93
CA ALA A 165 27.70 11.15 -29.97
C ALA A 165 26.26 10.61 -29.94
N GLN A 166 25.65 10.36 -31.10
CA GLN A 166 24.32 9.78 -31.24
C GLN A 166 24.22 8.44 -30.51
N GLN A 167 25.16 7.53 -30.73
CA GLN A 167 25.18 6.22 -30.06
C GLN A 167 25.26 6.37 -28.54
N SER A 168 26.07 7.31 -28.05
CA SER A 168 26.19 7.59 -26.61
C SER A 168 24.88 8.11 -26.02
N VAL A 169 24.21 9.01 -26.74
CA VAL A 169 22.90 9.56 -26.37
C VAL A 169 21.82 8.47 -26.38
N ILE A 170 21.77 7.62 -27.40
CA ILE A 170 20.82 6.49 -27.48
C ILE A 170 21.03 5.54 -26.30
N LYS A 171 22.28 5.20 -25.97
CA LYS A 171 22.60 4.30 -24.87
C LYS A 171 22.15 4.84 -23.51
N GLN A 172 22.39 6.12 -23.21
CA GLN A 172 21.89 6.68 -21.94
C GLN A 172 20.39 6.94 -21.96
N SER A 173 19.82 7.28 -23.12
CA SER A 173 18.38 7.41 -23.27
C SER A 173 17.65 6.10 -22.98
N SER A 174 18.19 4.94 -23.38
CA SER A 174 17.55 3.65 -23.09
C SER A 174 17.63 3.27 -21.62
N GLN A 175 18.70 3.67 -20.91
CA GLN A 175 18.79 3.50 -19.46
C GLN A 175 17.73 4.31 -18.73
N LEU A 176 17.51 5.57 -19.13
CA LEU A 176 16.43 6.38 -18.56
C LEU A 176 15.03 5.86 -18.93
N ASP A 177 14.85 5.41 -20.18
CA ASP A 177 13.58 4.81 -20.65
C ASP A 177 13.18 3.59 -19.79
N ALA A 178 14.14 2.70 -19.53
CA ALA A 178 13.95 1.56 -18.63
C ALA A 178 13.58 1.99 -17.20
N ALA A 179 14.35 2.91 -16.61
CA ALA A 179 14.10 3.37 -15.24
C ALA A 179 12.76 4.11 -15.07
N VAL A 180 12.31 4.86 -16.08
CA VAL A 180 10.97 5.49 -16.10
C VAL A 180 9.87 4.43 -16.25
N GLY A 181 10.13 3.38 -17.03
CA GLY A 181 9.23 2.23 -17.15
C GLY A 181 9.04 1.51 -15.82
N ASP A 182 10.13 1.23 -15.11
CA ASP A 182 10.10 0.63 -13.77
C ASP A 182 9.33 1.52 -12.78
N ASP A 183 9.65 2.81 -12.68
CA ASP A 183 8.94 3.78 -11.83
C ASP A 183 7.43 3.83 -12.11
N THR A 184 7.03 3.70 -13.38
CA THR A 184 5.60 3.65 -13.75
C THR A 184 4.94 2.32 -13.33
N ARG A 185 5.67 1.20 -13.38
CA ARG A 185 5.19 -0.10 -12.93
C ARG A 185 4.99 -0.09 -11.41
N GLU A 186 6.00 0.33 -10.66
CA GLU A 186 5.95 0.42 -9.19
C GLU A 186 4.80 1.32 -8.73
N ALA A 187 4.56 2.45 -9.42
CA ALA A 187 3.44 3.33 -9.10
C ALA A 187 2.08 2.62 -9.20
N ARG A 188 1.90 1.70 -10.16
CA ARG A 188 0.67 0.91 -10.31
C ARG A 188 0.57 -0.21 -9.28
N GLU A 189 1.69 -0.83 -8.94
CA GLU A 189 1.77 -1.85 -7.89
C GLU A 189 1.39 -1.22 -6.53
N LEU A 190 1.94 -0.05 -6.22
CA LEU A 190 1.59 0.72 -5.04
C LEU A 190 0.12 1.15 -5.00
N GLU A 191 -0.45 1.60 -6.13
CA GLU A 191 -1.88 1.93 -6.22
C GLU A 191 -2.76 0.70 -5.95
N THR A 192 -2.36 -0.46 -6.50
CA THR A 192 -3.07 -1.74 -6.30
C THR A 192 -3.02 -2.18 -4.83
N ALA A 193 -1.86 -2.08 -4.19
CA ALA A 193 -1.68 -2.40 -2.78
C ALA A 193 -2.48 -1.46 -1.86
N LEU A 194 -2.50 -0.15 -2.18
CA LEU A 194 -3.30 0.83 -1.46
C LEU A 194 -4.80 0.48 -1.54
N ALA A 195 -5.30 0.17 -2.74
CA ALA A 195 -6.68 -0.20 -2.95
C ALA A 195 -7.04 -1.55 -2.29
N ALA A 196 -6.10 -2.49 -2.19
CA ALA A 196 -6.28 -3.73 -1.45
C ALA A 196 -6.41 -3.45 0.06
N ARG A 197 -5.52 -2.63 0.63
CA ARG A 197 -5.56 -2.22 2.04
C ARG A 197 -6.83 -1.47 2.41
N ASP A 198 -7.28 -0.54 1.57
CA ASP A 198 -8.53 0.19 1.80
C ASP A 198 -9.76 -0.73 1.78
N ARG A 199 -9.81 -1.70 0.84
CA ARG A 199 -10.88 -2.70 0.82
C ARG A 199 -10.85 -3.61 2.05
N ALA A 200 -9.67 -4.04 2.48
CA ALA A 200 -9.51 -4.85 3.69
C ALA A 200 -9.93 -4.07 4.94
N ALA A 201 -9.60 -2.78 5.03
CA ALA A 201 -10.00 -1.92 6.14
C ALA A 201 -11.52 -1.71 6.20
N ALA A 202 -12.18 -1.54 5.05
CA ALA A 202 -13.64 -1.45 4.98
C ALA A 202 -14.30 -2.77 5.40
N ALA A 203 -13.83 -3.90 4.87
CA ALA A 203 -14.33 -5.23 5.23
C ALA A 203 -14.14 -5.53 6.72
N TRP A 204 -12.99 -5.16 7.28
CA TRP A 204 -12.72 -5.24 8.71
C TRP A 204 -13.70 -4.38 9.52
N SER A 205 -13.94 -3.13 9.12
CA SER A 205 -14.86 -2.22 9.83
C SER A 205 -16.27 -2.81 9.91
N ASP A 206 -16.77 -3.33 8.79
CA ASP A 206 -18.08 -3.97 8.73
C ASP A 206 -18.14 -5.24 9.59
N ALA A 207 -17.11 -6.10 9.49
CA ALA A 207 -17.00 -7.32 10.29
C ALA A 207 -16.93 -7.01 11.80
N TYR A 208 -16.13 -6.04 12.20
CA TYR A 208 -15.98 -5.61 13.58
C TYR A 208 -17.28 -5.05 14.13
N GLN A 209 -17.89 -4.09 13.43
CA GLN A 209 -19.13 -3.46 13.89
C GLN A 209 -20.27 -4.47 13.98
N GLY A 210 -20.43 -5.34 12.98
CA GLY A 210 -21.45 -6.40 13.00
C GLY A 210 -21.23 -7.38 14.14
N THR A 211 -20.03 -7.95 14.26
CA THR A 211 -19.65 -8.92 15.29
C THR A 211 -19.83 -8.34 16.69
N ALA A 212 -19.25 -7.17 16.95
CA ALA A 212 -19.31 -6.52 18.26
C ALA A 212 -20.74 -6.18 18.68
N SER A 213 -21.57 -5.66 17.77
CA SER A 213 -22.97 -5.34 18.05
C SER A 213 -23.80 -6.59 18.35
N THR A 214 -23.58 -7.68 17.59
CA THR A 214 -24.29 -8.95 17.82
C THR A 214 -23.88 -9.55 19.16
N LEU A 215 -22.58 -9.59 19.48
CA LEU A 215 -22.09 -10.12 20.75
C LEU A 215 -22.58 -9.29 21.94
N GLU A 216 -22.60 -7.95 21.83
CA GLU A 216 -23.18 -7.07 22.85
C GLU A 216 -24.63 -7.47 23.14
N GLY A 217 -25.46 -7.62 22.10
CA GLY A 217 -26.86 -8.03 22.24
C GLY A 217 -27.02 -9.40 22.91
N LEU A 218 -26.24 -10.39 22.46
CA LEU A 218 -26.27 -11.76 23.02
C LEU A 218 -25.85 -11.77 24.49
N TYR A 219 -24.80 -11.03 24.87
CA TYR A 219 -24.37 -10.91 26.25
C TYR A 219 -25.41 -10.23 27.12
N ARG A 220 -26.07 -9.15 26.65
CA ARG A 220 -27.17 -8.52 27.39
C ARG A 220 -28.35 -9.47 27.59
N LEU A 221 -28.72 -10.25 26.58
CA LEU A 221 -29.81 -11.23 26.67
C LEU A 221 -29.52 -12.36 27.67
N ALA A 222 -28.25 -12.74 27.81
CA ALA A 222 -27.78 -13.73 28.76
C ALA A 222 -27.42 -13.16 30.15
N GLY A 223 -27.61 -11.86 30.37
CA GLY A 223 -27.36 -11.21 31.67
C GLY A 223 -25.92 -10.75 31.92
N TYR A 224 -24.99 -10.98 30.97
CA TYR A 224 -23.59 -10.58 31.07
C TYR A 224 -23.37 -9.11 30.67
N ARG A 225 -23.86 -8.17 31.50
CA ARG A 225 -23.78 -6.72 31.20
C ARG A 225 -22.34 -6.20 31.09
N ASP A 226 -21.43 -6.68 31.94
CA ASP A 226 -20.04 -6.23 31.93
C ASP A 226 -19.32 -6.66 30.65
N LEU A 227 -19.57 -7.89 30.18
CA LEU A 227 -19.03 -8.37 28.91
C LEU A 227 -19.60 -7.58 27.73
N ALA A 228 -20.90 -7.25 27.77
CA ALA A 228 -21.54 -6.44 26.74
C ALA A 228 -20.87 -5.06 26.60
N GLU A 229 -20.59 -4.36 27.71
CA GLU A 229 -19.90 -3.07 27.66
C GLU A 229 -18.45 -3.20 27.17
N LYS A 230 -17.74 -4.27 27.53
CA LYS A 230 -16.37 -4.53 27.06
C LYS A 230 -16.30 -4.70 25.54
N VAL A 231 -17.21 -5.46 24.94
CA VAL A 231 -17.21 -5.71 23.48
C VAL A 231 -17.92 -4.63 22.66
N ARG A 232 -18.69 -3.75 23.30
CA ARG A 232 -19.46 -2.69 22.63
C ARG A 232 -18.62 -1.92 21.61
N PRO A 233 -19.10 -1.79 20.36
CA PRO A 233 -18.41 -1.01 19.34
C PRO A 233 -18.52 0.48 19.67
N THR A 234 -17.39 1.18 19.59
CA THR A 234 -17.34 2.65 19.75
C THR A 234 -16.58 3.25 18.59
N GLN A 235 -16.85 4.52 18.27
CA GLN A 235 -16.13 5.24 17.21
C GLN A 235 -14.61 5.29 17.49
N ARG A 236 -14.21 5.38 18.76
CA ARG A 236 -12.79 5.30 19.16
C ARG A 236 -12.16 3.95 18.79
N LYS A 237 -12.81 2.85 19.14
CA LYS A 237 -12.34 1.49 18.80
C LYS A 237 -12.29 1.26 17.29
N LEU A 238 -13.30 1.74 16.56
CA LEU A 238 -13.37 1.64 15.09
C LEU A 238 -12.22 2.37 14.40
N ARG A 239 -11.83 3.54 14.94
CA ARG A 239 -10.69 4.33 14.47
C ARG A 239 -9.33 3.83 14.96
N GLY A 240 -9.28 2.79 15.80
CA GLY A 240 -8.03 2.30 16.39
C GLY A 240 -7.42 3.27 17.41
N GLU A 241 -8.22 4.10 18.08
CA GLU A 241 -7.78 5.09 19.09
C GLU A 241 -7.80 4.53 20.53
N ASP A 242 -8.07 3.24 20.66
CA ASP A 242 -8.12 2.54 21.94
C ASP A 242 -6.98 1.52 21.95
N GLU A 243 -5.99 1.70 22.83
CA GLU A 243 -4.90 0.73 22.98
C GLU A 243 -5.41 -0.65 23.47
N GLY A 244 -6.67 -0.68 23.90
CA GLY A 244 -7.31 -1.81 24.51
C GLY A 244 -6.73 -2.03 25.91
N ALA A 245 -7.55 -1.81 26.94
CA ALA A 245 -7.20 -2.18 28.31
C ALA A 245 -7.07 -3.71 28.52
N GLU A 246 -6.16 -4.13 29.41
CA GLU A 246 -5.95 -5.54 29.81
C GLU A 246 -7.25 -6.16 30.37
N ILE A 247 -7.44 -7.45 30.10
CA ILE A 247 -8.62 -8.20 30.54
C ILE A 247 -8.40 -8.60 32.00
N GLU A 248 -8.90 -7.82 32.95
CA GLU A 248 -9.14 -8.33 34.32
C GLU A 248 -10.30 -9.33 34.28
N GLY A 249 -10.00 -10.55 34.75
CA GLY A 249 -10.91 -11.69 34.79
C GLY A 249 -12.10 -11.41 35.70
N THR A 250 -13.28 -11.25 35.12
CA THR A 250 -14.53 -11.20 35.85
C THR A 250 -15.06 -12.63 36.02
N GLU A 251 -14.95 -13.16 37.23
CA GLU A 251 -15.64 -14.40 37.65
C GLU A 251 -17.15 -14.29 37.46
N PRO A 252 -17.85 -15.39 37.16
CA PRO A 252 -19.31 -15.38 36.99
C PRO A 252 -20.03 -14.96 38.28
N PRO A 253 -21.24 -14.39 38.18
CA PRO A 253 -22.04 -14.08 39.36
C PRO A 253 -22.36 -15.38 40.10
N LYS A 254 -22.10 -15.40 41.41
CA LYS A 254 -22.59 -16.46 42.30
C LYS A 254 -24.10 -16.28 42.51
N GLU A 255 -24.79 -17.42 42.48
CA GLU A 255 -26.25 -17.59 42.61
C GLU A 255 -26.89 -16.80 43.77
#